data_AF-A0A1E4NCR6-F1
#
_entry.id   AF-A0A1E4NCR6-F1
#
_cell.length_a   1.000
_cell.length_b   1.000
_cell.length_c   1.000
_cell.angle_alpha   90.00
_cell.angle_beta   90.00
_cell.angle_gamma   90.00
#
_symmetry.space_group_name_H-M   'P 1'
#
loop_
_entity.id
_entity.type
_entity.pdbx_description
1 polymer ?
#
loop_
_entity_poly.entity_id
_entity_poly.type
_entity_poly.pdbx_seq_one_letter_code
_entity_poly.pdbx_strand_id
1 'polypeptide(L)'
;MTPAQASAFADQWSVVDQYTDSITGVSATVFQEITTGKRFLAIRGTNDLNDLITDVVDIALLGTSAIQTQYTSLKTKVQTWLGDGTLPSSFTVSGHSLGGFLATALTADFAANITQTYLYNAPGLDGVVGDVIEAILNTFGITAPLGLADVFNIKANAGASPIAGLGAQVAPAIDIHIEDQFFSDVANPPLSYNHSQRVLTDALALYAAYARLDPTVSVDAITRGDSLLLRNKVWKEAA
;
A
#
# COMPACT_ATOMS: atom_id res chain seq x y z
N MET A 1 -17.46 1.49 -6.56
CA MET A 1 -17.64 2.76 -5.83
C MET A 1 -19.04 3.27 -6.11
N THR A 2 -19.80 3.61 -5.07
CA THR A 2 -21.13 4.21 -5.25
C THR A 2 -20.99 5.68 -5.65
N PRO A 3 -22.00 6.30 -6.28
CA PRO A 3 -21.96 7.73 -6.58
C PRO A 3 -21.74 8.61 -5.34
N ALA A 4 -22.29 8.21 -4.19
CA ALA A 4 -22.10 8.93 -2.92
C ALA A 4 -20.65 8.86 -2.44
N GLN A 5 -20.00 7.69 -2.53
CA GLN A 5 -18.58 7.55 -2.21
C GLN A 5 -17.70 8.35 -3.17
N ALA A 6 -18.04 8.37 -4.46
CA ALA A 6 -17.32 9.15 -5.45
C ALA A 6 -17.44 10.66 -5.20
N SER A 7 -18.63 11.15 -4.85
CA SER A 7 -18.85 12.55 -4.47
C SER A 7 -18.05 12.91 -3.22
N ALA A 8 -18.14 12.11 -2.16
CA ALA A 8 -17.40 12.36 -0.93
C ALA A 8 -15.87 12.37 -1.14
N PHE A 9 -15.37 11.52 -2.04
CA PHE A 9 -13.96 11.56 -2.44
C PHE A 9 -13.63 12.85 -3.20
N ALA A 10 -14.43 13.24 -4.20
CA ALA A 10 -14.22 14.45 -4.99
C ALA A 10 -14.36 15.74 -4.18
N ASP A 11 -15.14 15.74 -3.09
CA ASP A 11 -15.26 16.86 -2.16
C ASP A 11 -13.99 17.07 -1.31
N GLN A 12 -13.14 16.05 -1.21
CA GLN A 12 -11.93 16.08 -0.38
C GLN A 12 -10.64 16.07 -1.20
N TRP A 13 -10.67 15.51 -2.40
CA TRP A 13 -9.49 15.23 -3.21
C TRP A 13 -9.64 15.73 -4.63
N SER A 14 -8.58 16.33 -5.16
CA SER A 14 -8.44 16.60 -6.59
C SER A 14 -7.29 15.79 -7.20
N VAL A 15 -7.44 15.41 -8.47
CA VAL A 15 -6.34 14.86 -9.26
C VAL A 15 -5.56 16.02 -9.84
N VAL A 16 -4.27 16.12 -9.52
CA VAL A 16 -3.37 17.18 -10.04
C VAL A 16 -2.80 16.77 -11.38
N ASP A 17 -2.26 15.55 -11.46
CA ASP A 17 -1.79 14.94 -12.70
C ASP A 17 -1.86 13.41 -12.58
N GLN A 18 -1.90 12.73 -13.72
CA GLN A 18 -1.82 11.28 -13.82
C GLN A 18 -0.83 10.90 -14.91
N TYR A 19 0.00 9.90 -14.60
CA TYR A 19 0.92 9.30 -15.55
C TYR A 19 0.54 7.84 -15.76
N THR A 20 0.41 7.46 -17.03
CA THR A 20 0.31 6.06 -17.42
C THR A 20 1.25 5.83 -18.59
N ASP A 21 2.09 4.82 -18.47
CA ASP A 21 3.02 4.39 -19.49
C ASP A 21 2.62 2.99 -19.95
N SER A 22 2.02 2.90 -21.13
CA SER A 22 1.56 1.63 -21.69
C SER A 22 2.70 0.69 -22.10
N ILE A 23 3.93 1.21 -22.26
CA ILE A 23 5.09 0.41 -22.64
C ILE A 23 5.65 -0.30 -21.41
N THR A 24 5.81 0.43 -20.31
CA THR A 24 6.39 -0.12 -19.08
C THR A 24 5.35 -0.72 -18.15
N GLY A 25 4.11 -0.26 -18.21
CA GLY A 25 3.01 -0.66 -17.33
C GLY A 25 2.83 0.22 -16.09
N VAL A 26 3.69 1.24 -15.91
CA VAL A 26 3.60 2.19 -14.80
C VAL A 26 2.29 2.96 -14.87
N SER A 27 1.64 3.10 -13.72
CA SER A 27 0.52 4.01 -13.55
C SER A 27 0.59 4.67 -12.18
N ALA A 28 0.66 5.99 -12.17
CA ALA A 28 0.79 6.79 -10.97
C ALA A 28 -0.09 8.04 -11.04
N THR A 29 -0.66 8.45 -9.92
CA THR A 29 -1.54 9.63 -9.84
C THR A 29 -1.12 10.51 -8.68
N VAL A 30 -1.04 11.82 -8.93
CA VAL A 30 -0.82 12.82 -7.89
C VAL A 30 -2.17 13.35 -7.45
N PHE A 31 -2.53 13.09 -6.20
CA PHE A 31 -3.70 13.64 -5.55
C PHE A 31 -3.33 14.84 -4.70
N GLN A 32 -4.23 15.81 -4.59
CA GLN A 32 -4.15 16.90 -3.63
C GLN A 32 -5.35 16.86 -2.71
N GLU A 33 -5.10 16.92 -1.40
CA GLU A 33 -6.13 17.16 -0.41
C GLU A 33 -6.57 18.62 -0.50
N ILE A 34 -7.86 18.87 -0.73
CA ILE A 34 -8.39 20.22 -1.00
C ILE A 34 -8.20 21.15 0.20
N THR A 35 -8.40 20.65 1.42
CA THR A 35 -8.39 21.45 2.65
C THR A 35 -6.99 21.90 3.06
N THR A 36 -5.98 21.07 2.83
CA THR A 36 -4.60 21.32 3.30
C THR A 36 -3.64 21.68 2.16
N GLY A 37 -3.99 21.39 0.92
CA GLY A 37 -3.09 21.50 -0.23
C GLY A 37 -1.97 20.46 -0.26
N LYS A 38 -1.92 19.51 0.69
CA LYS A 38 -0.93 18.44 0.70
C LYS A 38 -1.10 17.53 -0.50
N ARG A 39 0.01 17.00 -1.01
CA ARG A 39 0.04 16.15 -2.20
C ARG A 39 0.57 14.75 -1.92
N PHE A 40 -0.06 13.80 -2.58
CA PHE A 40 0.12 12.37 -2.38
C PHE A 40 0.34 11.72 -3.74
N LEU A 41 1.43 10.97 -3.87
CA LEU A 41 1.70 10.14 -5.03
C LEU A 41 1.17 8.73 -4.76
N ALA A 42 0.21 8.27 -5.57
CA ALA A 42 -0.31 6.91 -5.52
C ALA A 42 0.19 6.11 -6.72
N ILE A 43 0.88 5.00 -6.47
CA ILE A 43 1.43 4.10 -7.48
C ILE A 43 0.58 2.84 -7.55
N ARG A 44 0.03 2.55 -8.72
CA ARG A 44 -0.81 1.37 -8.93
C ARG A 44 0.05 0.10 -9.00
N GLY A 45 -0.49 -1.01 -8.51
CA GLY A 45 0.02 -2.35 -8.82
C GLY A 45 -0.31 -2.80 -10.25
N THR A 46 0.10 -4.03 -10.58
CA THR A 46 -0.17 -4.67 -11.87
C THR A 46 -1.65 -5.09 -11.98
N ASN A 47 -2.21 -4.99 -13.19
CA ASN A 47 -3.60 -5.39 -13.45
C ASN A 47 -3.78 -6.91 -13.59
N ASP A 48 -2.70 -7.67 -13.77
CA ASP A 48 -2.68 -9.11 -13.83
C ASP A 48 -1.99 -9.68 -12.59
N LEU A 49 -2.80 -10.20 -11.66
CA LEU A 49 -2.31 -10.74 -10.39
C LEU A 49 -1.81 -12.19 -10.52
N ASN A 50 -2.26 -12.93 -11.53
CA ASN A 50 -1.78 -14.29 -11.77
C ASN A 50 -0.40 -14.25 -12.43
N ASP A 51 -0.23 -13.32 -13.37
CA ASP A 51 1.08 -12.93 -13.90
C ASP A 51 1.95 -12.48 -12.74
N LEU A 52 1.48 -11.52 -11.91
CA LEU A 52 2.23 -10.99 -10.76
C LEU A 52 2.62 -12.01 -9.68
N ILE A 53 1.89 -13.11 -9.43
CA ILE A 53 2.36 -14.13 -8.46
C ILE A 53 3.56 -14.89 -9.03
N THR A 54 3.47 -15.27 -10.31
CA THR A 54 4.56 -15.95 -11.03
C THR A 54 5.75 -15.02 -11.14
N ASP A 55 5.49 -13.80 -11.59
CA ASP A 55 6.44 -12.72 -11.71
C ASP A 55 7.03 -12.36 -10.35
N VAL A 56 6.27 -12.12 -9.27
CA VAL A 56 6.79 -11.77 -7.93
C VAL A 56 7.68 -12.86 -7.36
N VAL A 57 7.34 -14.14 -7.55
CA VAL A 57 8.23 -15.25 -7.13
C VAL A 57 9.55 -15.20 -7.92
N ASP A 58 9.52 -14.88 -9.21
CA ASP A 58 10.73 -14.71 -10.05
C ASP A 58 11.46 -13.36 -9.83
N ILE A 59 10.72 -12.32 -9.45
CA ILE A 59 11.12 -10.90 -9.29
C ILE A 59 11.76 -10.68 -7.92
N ALA A 60 11.13 -11.22 -6.87
CA ALA A 60 11.64 -11.18 -5.50
C ALA A 60 12.90 -12.03 -5.35
N LEU A 61 13.16 -12.91 -6.34
CA LEU A 61 14.39 -13.68 -6.44
C LEU A 61 15.54 -12.87 -7.07
N LEU A 62 15.35 -12.10 -8.17
CA LEU A 62 16.50 -11.54 -8.91
C LEU A 62 16.30 -10.27 -9.78
N GLY A 63 15.27 -9.42 -9.58
CA GLY A 63 15.27 -8.08 -10.20
C GLY A 63 15.28 -8.04 -11.73
N THR A 64 14.15 -8.37 -12.36
CA THR A 64 14.03 -8.40 -13.83
C THR A 64 14.20 -7.01 -14.46
N SER A 65 14.65 -6.99 -15.73
CA SER A 65 14.81 -5.75 -16.51
C SER A 65 13.51 -4.96 -16.66
N ALA A 66 12.35 -5.62 -16.63
CA ALA A 66 11.04 -5.01 -16.69
C ALA A 66 10.78 -4.09 -15.47
N ILE A 67 11.11 -4.55 -14.26
CA ILE A 67 10.98 -3.74 -13.04
C ILE A 67 11.90 -2.55 -13.05
N GLN A 68 13.15 -2.73 -13.47
CA GLN A 68 14.11 -1.63 -13.58
C GLN A 68 13.60 -0.58 -14.58
N THR A 69 12.97 -1.01 -15.67
CA THR A 69 12.37 -0.12 -16.67
C THR A 69 11.15 0.61 -16.12
N GLN A 70 10.24 -0.08 -15.42
CA GLN A 70 9.11 0.54 -14.71
C GLN A 70 9.58 1.57 -13.70
N TYR A 71 10.57 1.21 -12.88
CA TYR A 71 11.12 2.10 -11.87
C TYR A 71 11.80 3.32 -12.50
N THR A 72 12.57 3.14 -13.57
CA THR A 72 13.22 4.24 -14.29
C THR A 72 12.20 5.20 -14.88
N SER A 73 11.12 4.68 -15.48
CA SER A 73 10.02 5.48 -16.03
C SER A 73 9.32 6.29 -14.91
N LEU A 74 8.98 5.62 -13.80
CA LEU A 74 8.40 6.27 -12.62
C LEU A 74 9.31 7.36 -12.04
N LYS A 75 10.59 7.06 -11.81
CA LYS A 75 11.61 7.99 -11.29
C LYS A 75 11.72 9.24 -12.17
N THR A 76 11.78 9.05 -13.49
CA THR A 76 11.84 10.15 -14.46
C THR A 76 10.61 11.05 -14.38
N LYS A 77 9.42 10.45 -14.26
CA LYS A 77 8.18 11.23 -14.12
C LYS A 77 8.11 11.98 -12.78
N VAL A 78 8.56 11.37 -11.68
CA VAL A 78 8.64 12.04 -10.36
C VAL A 78 9.60 13.23 -10.39
N GLN A 79 10.75 13.12 -11.07
CA GLN A 79 11.66 14.25 -11.27
C GLN A 79 11.02 15.37 -12.08
N THR A 80 10.29 15.02 -13.14
CA THR A 80 9.50 16.00 -13.91
C THR A 80 8.49 16.72 -13.02
N TRP A 81 7.72 15.97 -12.23
CA TRP A 81 6.72 16.53 -11.31
C TRP A 81 7.31 17.41 -10.21
N LEU A 82 8.50 17.08 -9.71
CA LEU A 82 9.21 17.95 -8.78
C LEU A 82 9.68 19.24 -9.47
N GLY A 83 10.15 19.15 -10.72
CA GLY A 83 10.64 20.27 -11.50
C GLY A 83 9.57 21.25 -11.96
N ASP A 84 8.38 20.76 -12.32
CA ASP A 84 7.24 21.57 -12.76
C ASP A 84 6.31 22.00 -11.61
N GLY A 85 6.58 21.51 -10.39
CA GLY A 85 5.82 21.84 -9.20
C GLY A 85 4.50 21.08 -9.09
N THR A 86 4.25 20.02 -9.87
CA THR A 86 3.15 19.05 -9.66
C THR A 86 3.34 18.26 -8.38
N LEU A 87 4.56 17.89 -8.04
CA LEU A 87 4.93 17.43 -6.70
C LEU A 87 5.65 18.58 -5.98
N PRO A 88 5.28 18.88 -4.73
CA PRO A 88 5.97 19.87 -3.92
C PRO A 88 7.30 19.29 -3.41
N SER A 89 8.13 20.13 -2.80
CA SER A 89 9.41 19.70 -2.22
C SER A 89 9.27 18.62 -1.15
N SER A 90 8.11 18.49 -0.51
CA SER A 90 7.78 17.46 0.47
C SER A 90 6.41 16.85 0.20
N PHE A 91 6.34 15.53 -0.01
CA PHE A 91 5.09 14.82 -0.32
C PHE A 91 5.04 13.44 0.35
N THR A 92 3.89 12.78 0.24
CA THR A 92 3.67 11.41 0.73
C THR A 92 3.53 10.47 -0.47
N VAL A 93 4.04 9.25 -0.36
CA VAL A 93 3.87 8.22 -1.39
C VAL A 93 3.05 7.04 -0.84
N SER A 94 2.31 6.40 -1.72
CA SER A 94 1.62 5.15 -1.43
C SER A 94 1.68 4.21 -2.62
N GLY A 95 1.61 2.91 -2.36
CA GLY A 95 1.55 1.92 -3.42
C GLY A 95 0.99 0.58 -2.95
N HIS A 96 0.26 -0.09 -3.85
CA HIS A 96 -0.28 -1.43 -3.62
C HIS A 96 0.50 -2.48 -4.41
N SER A 97 0.78 -3.63 -3.79
CA SER A 97 1.45 -4.76 -4.46
C SER A 97 2.78 -4.35 -5.10
N LEU A 98 2.96 -4.52 -6.43
CA LEU A 98 4.15 -4.05 -7.14
C LEU A 98 4.34 -2.53 -7.02
N GLY A 99 3.24 -1.75 -6.99
CA GLY A 99 3.32 -0.31 -6.77
C GLY A 99 3.89 0.04 -5.39
N GLY A 100 3.63 -0.79 -4.37
CA GLY A 100 4.25 -0.68 -3.06
C GLY A 100 5.74 -1.00 -3.08
N PHE A 101 6.12 -2.05 -3.81
CA PHE A 101 7.54 -2.38 -4.03
C PHE A 101 8.31 -1.24 -4.70
N LEU A 102 7.73 -0.63 -5.75
CA LEU A 102 8.28 0.56 -6.41
C LEU A 102 8.31 1.78 -5.48
N ALA A 103 7.31 1.95 -4.60
CA ALA A 103 7.26 3.04 -3.62
C ALA A 103 8.41 2.95 -2.61
N THR A 104 8.84 1.75 -2.20
CA THR A 104 10.02 1.58 -1.34
C THR A 104 11.28 2.12 -2.02
N ALA A 105 11.52 1.72 -3.27
CA ALA A 105 12.66 2.20 -4.05
C ALA A 105 12.62 3.71 -4.22
N LEU A 106 11.44 4.26 -4.53
CA LEU A 106 11.25 5.71 -4.67
C LEU A 106 11.54 6.46 -3.37
N THR A 107 11.15 5.89 -2.22
CA THR A 107 11.44 6.47 -0.90
C THR A 107 12.95 6.63 -0.68
N ALA A 108 13.75 5.69 -1.20
CA ALA A 108 15.20 5.76 -1.10
C ALA A 108 15.81 6.85 -1.99
N ASP A 109 15.41 6.89 -3.26
CA ASP A 109 15.94 7.87 -4.22
C ASP A 109 15.52 9.31 -3.89
N PHE A 110 14.36 9.49 -3.26
CA PHE A 110 13.77 10.80 -2.95
C PHE A 110 13.60 11.00 -1.45
N ALA A 111 14.52 10.48 -0.62
CA ALA A 111 14.45 10.57 0.84
C ALA A 111 14.38 12.01 1.38
N ALA A 112 14.89 12.99 0.64
CA ALA A 112 14.77 14.41 1.00
C ALA A 112 13.38 15.01 0.71
N ASN A 113 12.56 14.34 -0.09
CA ASN A 113 11.24 14.82 -0.53
C ASN A 113 10.09 13.98 0.02
N ILE A 114 10.29 12.68 0.23
CA ILE A 114 9.24 11.76 0.68
C ILE A 114 9.24 11.75 2.21
N THR A 115 8.12 12.21 2.78
CA THR A 115 7.94 12.33 4.23
C THR A 115 7.33 11.08 4.86
N GLN A 116 6.51 10.36 4.11
CA GLN A 116 5.84 9.13 4.55
C GLN A 116 5.59 8.22 3.35
N THR A 117 5.64 6.92 3.60
CA THR A 117 5.44 5.88 2.59
C THR A 117 4.46 4.84 3.11
N TYR A 118 3.33 4.69 2.43
CA TYR A 118 2.30 3.70 2.78
C TYR A 118 2.32 2.55 1.78
N LEU A 119 2.68 1.37 2.25
CA LEU A 119 2.75 0.16 1.45
C LEU A 119 1.52 -0.68 1.75
N TYR A 120 0.73 -1.01 0.73
CA TYR A 120 -0.48 -1.82 0.89
C TYR A 120 -0.29 -3.18 0.24
N ASN A 121 -0.34 -4.25 1.02
CA ASN A 121 -0.11 -5.62 0.55
C ASN A 121 1.15 -5.74 -0.34
N ALA A 122 2.20 -4.97 -0.06
CA ALA A 122 3.42 -5.02 -0.86
C ALA A 122 4.17 -6.36 -0.60
N PRO A 123 4.79 -6.96 -1.64
CA PRO A 123 5.67 -8.10 -1.44
C PRO A 123 6.95 -7.68 -0.70
N GLY A 124 7.53 -8.61 0.04
CA GLY A 124 8.92 -8.53 0.48
C GLY A 124 9.87 -9.15 -0.55
N LEU A 125 11.14 -9.36 -0.16
CA LEU A 125 12.16 -9.93 -1.04
C LEU A 125 12.50 -11.35 -0.61
N ASP A 126 12.35 -12.29 -1.52
CA ASP A 126 12.54 -13.70 -1.24
C ASP A 126 14.03 -14.08 -1.29
N GLY A 127 14.41 -15.11 -0.53
CA GLY A 127 15.81 -15.56 -0.44
C GLY A 127 16.78 -14.57 0.24
N VAL A 128 16.34 -13.38 0.64
CA VAL A 128 17.14 -12.41 1.37
C VAL A 128 17.15 -12.76 2.86
N VAL A 129 18.33 -13.15 3.36
CA VAL A 129 18.62 -13.25 4.79
C VAL A 129 19.49 -12.06 5.17
N GLY A 130 18.99 -11.16 6.01
CA GLY A 130 19.72 -9.96 6.45
C GLY A 130 18.98 -8.68 6.10
N ASP A 131 19.71 -7.67 5.63
CA ASP A 131 19.14 -6.36 5.35
C ASP A 131 18.37 -6.34 4.02
N VAL A 132 17.05 -6.46 4.13
CA VAL A 132 16.08 -6.41 3.03
C VAL A 132 16.19 -5.11 2.24
N ILE A 133 16.54 -4.03 2.93
CA ILE A 133 16.68 -2.71 2.33
C ILE A 133 17.83 -2.73 1.35
N GLU A 134 19.00 -3.18 1.77
CA GLU A 134 20.18 -3.26 0.92
C GLU A 134 19.89 -4.12 -0.32
N ALA A 135 19.17 -5.23 -0.15
CA ALA A 135 18.77 -6.08 -1.26
C ALA A 135 17.86 -5.34 -2.27
N ILE A 136 16.84 -4.60 -1.80
CA ILE A 136 16.00 -3.76 -2.66
C ILE A 136 16.82 -2.73 -3.40
N LEU A 137 17.64 -2.00 -2.66
CA LEU A 137 18.44 -0.92 -3.20
C LEU A 137 19.35 -1.45 -4.30
N ASN A 138 20.02 -2.58 -4.07
CA ASN A 138 20.83 -3.27 -5.07
C ASN A 138 20.02 -3.70 -6.30
N THR A 139 18.81 -4.26 -6.11
CA THR A 139 17.91 -4.62 -7.23
C THR A 139 17.60 -3.42 -8.13
N PHE A 140 17.48 -2.23 -7.56
CA PHE A 140 17.15 -1.01 -8.30
C PHE A 140 18.36 -0.14 -8.66
N GLY A 141 19.58 -0.58 -8.31
CA GLY A 141 20.81 0.21 -8.50
C GLY A 141 20.84 1.51 -7.67
N ILE A 142 20.13 1.53 -6.53
CA ILE A 142 20.08 2.65 -5.59
C ILE A 142 21.18 2.44 -4.54
N THR A 143 21.90 3.51 -4.21
CA THR A 143 23.05 3.45 -3.27
C THR A 143 22.84 4.31 -2.02
N ALA A 144 21.69 4.96 -1.89
CA ALA A 144 21.37 5.84 -0.78
C ALA A 144 20.92 5.06 0.47
N PRO A 145 21.42 5.41 1.69
CA PRO A 145 20.93 4.81 2.93
C PRO A 145 19.49 5.25 3.20
N LEU A 146 18.63 4.29 3.56
CA LEU A 146 17.22 4.55 3.87
C LEU A 146 17.01 4.92 5.34
N GLY A 147 16.27 6.01 5.57
CA GLY A 147 15.59 6.28 6.84
C GLY A 147 14.17 5.76 6.77
N LEU A 148 13.90 4.57 7.33
CA LEU A 148 12.57 3.94 7.26
C LEU A 148 11.62 4.29 8.41
N ALA A 149 11.94 5.31 9.21
CA ALA A 149 11.11 5.69 10.36
C ALA A 149 9.64 5.99 9.96
N ASP A 150 9.41 6.35 8.70
CA ASP A 150 8.11 6.76 8.17
C ASP A 150 7.56 5.83 7.06
N VAL A 151 7.98 4.55 7.06
CA VAL A 151 7.42 3.52 6.17
C VAL A 151 6.40 2.65 6.91
N PHE A 152 5.16 2.69 6.45
CA PHE A 152 4.01 1.99 7.02
C PHE A 152 3.62 0.80 6.14
N ASN A 153 3.93 -0.41 6.59
CA ASN A 153 3.70 -1.65 5.83
C ASN A 153 2.34 -2.27 6.20
N ILE A 154 1.27 -1.83 5.55
CA ILE A 154 -0.11 -2.22 5.82
C ILE A 154 -0.46 -3.49 5.06
N LYS A 155 -0.88 -4.55 5.77
CA LYS A 155 -1.19 -5.85 5.16
C LYS A 155 -2.55 -6.39 5.60
N ALA A 156 -3.26 -6.99 4.66
CA ALA A 156 -4.37 -7.88 4.96
C ALA A 156 -3.86 -9.14 5.68
N ASN A 157 -4.45 -9.48 6.83
CA ASN A 157 -3.96 -10.58 7.67
C ASN A 157 -4.83 -11.85 7.68
N ALA A 158 -5.86 -11.92 6.84
CA ALA A 158 -6.71 -13.11 6.75
C ALA A 158 -6.15 -14.13 5.75
N GLY A 159 -6.22 -15.40 6.12
CA GLY A 159 -5.94 -16.53 5.23
C GLY A 159 -4.58 -16.47 4.53
N ALA A 160 -4.48 -17.13 3.38
CA ALA A 160 -3.31 -17.04 2.53
C ALA A 160 -3.27 -15.70 1.78
N SER A 161 -2.13 -15.00 1.80
CA SER A 161 -1.86 -13.87 0.91
C SER A 161 -0.60 -14.18 0.09
N PRO A 162 -0.76 -14.72 -1.14
CA PRO A 162 0.35 -15.24 -1.92
C PRO A 162 1.44 -14.21 -2.25
N ILE A 163 1.14 -12.92 -2.18
CA ILE A 163 2.08 -11.83 -2.52
C ILE A 163 2.53 -11.10 -1.25
N ALA A 164 1.59 -10.68 -0.39
CA ALA A 164 1.95 -9.92 0.80
C ALA A 164 2.71 -10.75 1.83
N GLY A 165 2.63 -12.08 1.81
CA GLY A 165 3.39 -12.96 2.70
C GLY A 165 4.82 -13.26 2.24
N LEU A 166 5.22 -12.85 1.03
CA LEU A 166 6.49 -13.26 0.45
C LEU A 166 7.66 -12.45 1.00
N GLY A 167 8.76 -13.16 1.27
CA GLY A 167 10.06 -12.57 1.50
C GLY A 167 10.21 -11.76 2.79
N ALA A 168 11.45 -11.32 3.00
CA ALA A 168 11.79 -10.44 4.10
C ALA A 168 11.21 -9.03 3.84
N GLN A 169 10.70 -8.38 4.89
CA GLN A 169 9.90 -7.15 4.80
C GLN A 169 10.74 -5.92 5.12
N VAL A 170 10.42 -4.79 4.46
CA VAL A 170 11.15 -3.52 4.63
C VAL A 170 10.81 -2.80 5.92
N ALA A 171 9.61 -3.02 6.46
CA ALA A 171 9.16 -2.48 7.73
C ALA A 171 8.23 -3.49 8.43
N PRO A 172 8.10 -3.43 9.77
CA PRO A 172 7.14 -4.25 10.50
C PRO A 172 5.73 -4.12 9.93
N ALA A 173 5.02 -5.24 9.81
CA ALA A 173 3.66 -5.24 9.29
C ALA A 173 2.70 -4.56 10.26
N ILE A 174 1.81 -3.75 9.71
CA ILE A 174 0.61 -3.23 10.36
C ILE A 174 -0.55 -4.06 9.82
N ASP A 175 -0.97 -5.02 10.62
CA ASP A 175 -1.97 -6.00 10.21
C ASP A 175 -3.39 -5.45 10.30
N ILE A 176 -4.08 -5.48 9.18
CA ILE A 176 -5.49 -5.14 9.05
C ILE A 176 -6.27 -6.42 8.84
N HIS A 177 -7.17 -6.70 9.78
CA HIS A 177 -8.10 -7.81 9.65
C HIS A 177 -9.10 -7.55 8.53
N ILE A 178 -9.20 -8.53 7.62
CA ILE A 178 -10.17 -8.57 6.54
C ILE A 178 -11.00 -9.85 6.66
N GLU A 179 -12.14 -9.90 5.98
CA GLU A 179 -12.84 -11.17 5.74
C GLU A 179 -12.01 -12.05 4.81
N ASP A 180 -11.84 -13.33 5.16
CA ASP A 180 -11.11 -14.28 4.31
C ASP A 180 -11.87 -14.58 3.02
N GLN A 181 -11.35 -14.08 1.91
CA GLN A 181 -11.95 -14.17 0.59
C GLN A 181 -11.86 -15.59 -0.01
N PHE A 182 -11.16 -16.53 0.64
CA PHE A 182 -11.13 -17.93 0.22
C PHE A 182 -12.28 -18.77 0.79
N PHE A 183 -13.08 -18.23 1.71
CA PHE A 183 -14.23 -18.97 2.24
C PHE A 183 -15.34 -19.12 1.20
N SER A 184 -16.01 -20.27 1.24
CA SER A 184 -17.01 -20.67 0.25
C SER A 184 -18.32 -19.90 0.34
N ASP A 185 -18.54 -19.17 1.43
CA ASP A 185 -19.69 -18.30 1.67
C ASP A 185 -19.49 -16.87 1.15
N VAL A 186 -18.27 -16.51 0.71
CA VAL A 186 -18.02 -15.24 0.01
C VAL A 186 -18.59 -15.34 -1.40
N ALA A 187 -19.72 -14.69 -1.63
CA ALA A 187 -20.49 -14.85 -2.87
C ALA A 187 -19.77 -14.34 -4.14
N ASN A 188 -18.89 -13.35 -4.02
CA ASN A 188 -18.20 -12.71 -5.17
C ASN A 188 -16.79 -12.22 -4.78
N PRO A 189 -15.86 -13.14 -4.47
CA PRO A 189 -14.50 -12.74 -4.10
C PRO A 189 -13.82 -12.04 -5.29
N PRO A 190 -12.96 -11.04 -5.04
CA PRO A 190 -12.13 -10.48 -6.10
C PRO A 190 -11.16 -11.54 -6.61
N LEU A 191 -10.71 -11.44 -7.87
CA LEU A 191 -9.69 -12.36 -8.42
C LEU A 191 -8.39 -12.35 -7.60
N SER A 192 -8.12 -11.26 -6.88
CA SER A 192 -6.99 -11.12 -5.95
C SER A 192 -7.16 -11.85 -4.62
N TYR A 193 -8.37 -12.29 -4.29
CA TYR A 193 -8.74 -12.74 -2.94
C TYR A 193 -8.25 -11.75 -1.86
N ASN A 194 -7.54 -12.25 -0.84
CA ASN A 194 -7.04 -11.47 0.30
C ASN A 194 -5.99 -10.42 -0.07
N HIS A 195 -5.42 -10.50 -1.28
CA HIS A 195 -4.50 -9.48 -1.78
C HIS A 195 -5.21 -8.22 -2.31
N SER A 196 -6.55 -8.24 -2.40
CA SER A 196 -7.32 -7.17 -3.04
C SER A 196 -7.25 -5.85 -2.28
N GLN A 197 -6.85 -4.78 -2.99
CA GLN A 197 -6.94 -3.42 -2.48
C GLN A 197 -8.39 -3.02 -2.16
N ARG A 198 -9.39 -3.57 -2.87
CA ARG A 198 -10.81 -3.33 -2.58
C ARG A 198 -11.14 -3.80 -1.16
N VAL A 199 -10.82 -5.06 -0.87
CA VAL A 199 -11.12 -5.70 0.42
C VAL A 199 -10.38 -5.01 1.56
N LEU A 200 -9.09 -4.68 1.35
CA LEU A 200 -8.31 -3.95 2.35
C LEU A 200 -8.85 -2.53 2.59
N THR A 201 -9.30 -1.84 1.54
CA THR A 201 -9.92 -0.50 1.68
C THR A 201 -11.23 -0.56 2.46
N ASP A 202 -12.07 -1.58 2.21
CA ASP A 202 -13.31 -1.78 2.95
C ASP A 202 -13.05 -2.05 4.44
N ALA A 203 -12.03 -2.85 4.77
CA ALA A 203 -11.60 -3.06 6.15
C ALA A 203 -11.06 -1.78 6.78
N LEU A 204 -10.20 -1.03 6.10
CA LEU A 204 -9.69 0.25 6.62
C LEU A 204 -10.81 1.26 6.89
N ALA A 205 -11.89 1.25 6.11
CA ALA A 205 -13.06 2.08 6.38
C ALA A 205 -13.75 1.69 7.71
N LEU A 206 -13.80 0.41 8.05
CA LEU A 206 -14.28 -0.05 9.36
C LEU A 206 -13.36 0.41 10.50
N TYR A 207 -12.04 0.35 10.30
CA TYR A 207 -11.07 0.81 11.30
C TYR A 207 -11.21 2.33 11.50
N ALA A 208 -11.39 3.09 10.43
CA ALA A 208 -11.67 4.52 10.50
C ALA A 208 -12.98 4.81 11.24
N ALA A 209 -14.02 3.97 11.10
CA ALA A 209 -15.25 4.10 11.86
C ALA A 209 -15.03 3.84 13.36
N TYR A 210 -14.29 2.80 13.72
CA TYR A 210 -13.91 2.55 15.13
C TYR A 210 -13.12 3.71 15.72
N ALA A 211 -12.12 4.23 15.01
CA ALA A 211 -11.33 5.37 15.46
C ALA A 211 -12.14 6.67 15.63
N ARG A 212 -13.25 6.82 14.90
CA ARG A 212 -14.19 7.95 15.10
C ARG A 212 -15.05 7.78 16.36
N LEU A 213 -15.37 6.54 16.73
CA LEU A 213 -16.16 6.23 17.92
C LEU A 213 -15.31 6.29 19.19
N ASP A 214 -14.10 5.73 19.12
CA ASP A 214 -13.11 5.76 20.19
C ASP A 214 -11.75 6.18 19.59
N PRO A 215 -11.38 7.47 19.69
CA PRO A 215 -10.10 7.96 19.18
C PRO A 215 -8.87 7.36 19.89
N THR A 216 -9.05 6.62 20.98
CA THR A 216 -7.97 5.97 21.73
C THR A 216 -7.78 4.49 21.37
N VAL A 217 -8.70 3.93 20.56
CA VAL A 217 -8.60 2.53 20.12
C VAL A 217 -7.37 2.35 19.24
N SER A 218 -6.57 1.32 19.53
CA SER A 218 -5.43 0.96 18.69
C SER A 218 -5.85 0.07 17.52
N VAL A 219 -5.06 0.07 16.45
CA VAL A 219 -5.21 -0.88 15.33
C VAL A 219 -5.24 -2.31 15.86
N ASP A 220 -4.27 -2.67 16.69
CA ASP A 220 -4.19 -3.94 17.41
C ASP A 220 -5.49 -4.35 18.12
N ALA A 221 -6.12 -3.41 18.82
CA ALA A 221 -7.36 -3.70 19.55
C ALA A 221 -8.53 -3.99 18.60
N ILE A 222 -8.60 -3.29 17.45
CA ILE A 222 -9.59 -3.59 16.41
C ILE A 222 -9.27 -4.94 15.76
N THR A 223 -8.01 -5.18 15.39
CA THR A 223 -7.53 -6.39 14.71
C THR A 223 -7.79 -7.66 15.51
N ARG A 224 -7.60 -7.62 16.84
CA ARG A 224 -7.88 -8.76 17.73
C ARG A 224 -9.37 -8.95 18.08
N GLY A 225 -10.25 -8.05 17.65
CA GLY A 225 -11.65 -8.02 18.10
C GLY A 225 -11.80 -7.61 19.57
N ASP A 226 -10.77 -6.97 20.14
CA ASP A 226 -10.74 -6.48 21.52
C ASP A 226 -11.51 -5.15 21.68
N SER A 227 -12.17 -4.65 20.63
CA SER A 227 -12.96 -3.43 20.63
C SER A 227 -14.24 -3.55 21.46
N LEU A 228 -14.10 -3.59 22.80
CA LEU A 228 -15.08 -3.16 23.82
C LEU A 228 -16.51 -3.75 23.78
N LEU A 229 -16.87 -4.61 22.81
CA LEU A 229 -18.20 -5.18 22.62
C LEU A 229 -18.33 -6.60 23.19
N LEU A 230 -17.23 -7.18 23.70
CA LEU A 230 -17.27 -8.45 24.44
C LEU A 230 -16.94 -8.30 25.94
N ARG A 231 -16.72 -7.06 26.42
CA ARG A 231 -16.52 -6.78 27.86
C ARG A 231 -17.68 -6.06 28.55
N ASN A 232 -18.86 -6.03 27.92
CA ASN A 232 -20.14 -5.86 28.61
C ASN A 232 -20.69 -7.28 28.90
N LYS A 233 -20.27 -8.00 29.94
CA LYS A 233 -20.73 -7.86 31.34
C LYS A 233 -22.15 -7.28 31.60
N VAL A 234 -22.96 -6.97 30.59
CA VAL A 234 -24.29 -6.35 30.75
C VAL A 234 -25.43 -7.23 30.20
N TRP A 235 -25.14 -8.34 29.53
CA TRP A 235 -26.16 -9.32 29.11
C TRP A 235 -26.28 -10.56 30.01
N LYS A 236 -25.67 -10.55 31.21
CA LYS A 236 -25.83 -11.62 32.21
C LYS A 236 -26.76 -11.28 33.38
N GLU A 237 -27.48 -10.16 33.34
CA GLU A 237 -28.46 -9.79 34.38
C GLU A 237 -29.83 -9.38 33.83
N ALA A 238 -30.17 -9.77 32.61
CA ALA A 238 -31.52 -9.65 32.06
C ALA A 238 -31.95 -10.95 31.35
N ALA A 239 -32.01 -12.03 32.12
CA ALA A 239 -32.83 -13.21 31.87
C ALA A 239 -33.12 -13.90 33.21
#